data_AF-A0A965QSC2-F1
#
_entry.id   AF-A0A965QSC2-F1
#
_cell.length_a   1.000
_cell.length_b   1.000
_cell.length_c   1.000
_cell.angle_alpha   90.00
_cell.angle_beta   90.00
_cell.angle_gamma   90.00
#
_symmetry.space_group_name_H-M   'P 1'
#
loop_
_entity.id
_entity.type
_entity.pdbx_description
1 polymer ?
#
loop_
_entity_poly.entity_id
_entity_poly.type
_entity_poly.pdbx_seq_one_letter_code
_entity_poly.pdbx_strand_id
1 'polypeptide(L)'
;MSSRGTLRSGVQSKVMATAGREAGSLMARSVYRTARFTVLAATLAAGCTGGAEPDQEVRVTASRRLMGMPWSITVYAASSAAGHAAIAAGFAEVARLERVLSDYDPDSELSRLSAQAPMAAAIPVSADLWHVLRHAAELQAATDGAFDITVGPLTSLWRQARRTGVAPDSARLAAARRAVGRETLALDDRRQAVRLIQPGMRLDPGGIGAGYAADRAMEELERLVDYFESLTPQSVRQLGECYAEDAYFKDPFNEVRGLGGIKQVFEHMFVQVHEPR
;
A
#
# COMPACT_ATOMS: atom_id res chain seq x y z
N MET A 1 -21.16 -25.94 -38.60
CA MET A 1 -19.78 -26.15 -38.11
C MET A 1 -19.35 -24.93 -37.32
N SER A 2 -19.09 -25.16 -36.04
CA SER A 2 -18.53 -24.32 -34.97
C SER A 2 -18.36 -22.80 -35.21
N SER A 3 -19.18 -22.04 -34.49
CA SER A 3 -18.96 -20.65 -34.07
C SER A 3 -17.85 -20.60 -33.01
N ARG A 4 -16.82 -19.79 -33.23
CA ARG A 4 -15.88 -19.34 -32.18
C ARG A 4 -16.31 -17.95 -31.73
N GLY A 5 -16.98 -17.89 -30.58
CA GLY A 5 -17.33 -16.67 -29.88
C GLY A 5 -16.17 -16.19 -29.01
N THR A 6 -15.72 -14.97 -29.30
CA THR A 6 -14.73 -14.18 -28.58
C THR A 6 -15.24 -13.81 -27.18
N LEU A 7 -14.55 -14.25 -26.12
CA LEU A 7 -14.78 -13.75 -24.76
C LEU A 7 -13.97 -12.46 -24.55
N ARG A 8 -14.69 -11.33 -24.46
CA ARG A 8 -14.22 -10.09 -23.86
C ARG A 8 -14.54 -10.16 -22.36
N SER A 9 -13.53 -10.08 -21.50
CA SER A 9 -13.70 -9.74 -20.08
C SER A 9 -12.79 -8.54 -19.78
N GLY A 10 -13.43 -7.37 -19.65
CA GLY A 10 -12.81 -6.16 -19.16
C GLY A 10 -13.61 -5.69 -17.95
N VAL A 11 -13.08 -5.94 -16.76
CA VAL A 11 -13.45 -5.24 -15.52
C VAL A 11 -12.21 -4.43 -15.15
N GLN A 12 -12.38 -3.12 -15.00
CA GLN A 12 -11.31 -2.20 -14.63
C GLN A 12 -11.54 -1.73 -13.20
N SER A 13 -10.92 -2.40 -12.23
CA SER A 13 -10.93 -2.00 -10.82
C SER A 13 -10.07 -0.75 -10.67
N LYS A 14 -10.64 0.34 -10.14
CA LYS A 14 -9.94 1.63 -9.97
C LYS A 14 -9.69 1.89 -8.48
N VAL A 15 -8.50 1.53 -8.01
CA VAL A 15 -8.03 1.84 -6.65
C VAL A 15 -7.26 3.17 -6.68
N MET A 16 -7.59 4.09 -5.76
CA MET A 16 -6.86 5.36 -5.62
C MET A 16 -6.42 5.51 -4.17
N ALA A 17 -5.15 5.21 -3.89
CA ALA A 17 -4.50 5.54 -2.64
C ALA A 17 -3.82 6.91 -2.78
N THR A 18 -4.20 7.89 -1.95
CA THR A 18 -3.55 9.21 -1.93
C THR A 18 -2.96 9.50 -0.55
N ALA A 19 -1.63 9.62 -0.51
CA ALA A 19 -0.90 10.19 0.62
C ALA A 19 -0.88 11.72 0.45
N GLY A 20 -1.81 12.43 1.10
CA GLY A 20 -2.07 13.84 0.82
C GLY A 20 -1.12 14.82 1.51
N ARG A 21 -0.59 15.79 0.73
CA ARG A 21 -0.66 17.21 1.10
C ARG A 21 -1.81 17.84 0.33
N GLU A 22 -2.59 18.69 0.98
CA GLU A 22 -3.70 19.40 0.35
C GLU A 22 -3.23 20.24 -0.85
N ALA A 23 -3.83 19.99 -2.00
CA ALA A 23 -3.92 20.96 -3.09
C ALA A 23 -5.30 20.79 -3.75
N GLY A 24 -6.16 21.77 -3.51
CA GLY A 24 -7.44 21.87 -4.19
C GLY A 24 -7.24 22.10 -5.70
N SER A 25 -8.24 21.66 -6.46
CA SER A 25 -8.61 22.20 -7.77
C SER A 25 -7.47 22.35 -8.79
N LEU A 26 -7.38 21.38 -9.72
CA LEU A 26 -7.08 21.50 -11.17
C LEU A 26 -6.17 20.35 -11.64
N MET A 27 -6.75 19.37 -12.32
CA MET A 27 -6.24 18.74 -13.56
C MET A 27 -6.94 17.39 -13.79
N ALA A 28 -8.10 17.48 -14.44
CA ALA A 28 -8.59 16.41 -15.29
C ALA A 28 -7.64 16.25 -16.48
N ARG A 29 -7.09 15.04 -16.68
CA ARG A 29 -6.54 14.48 -17.95
C ARG A 29 -5.98 13.09 -17.63
N SER A 30 -6.76 12.01 -17.69
CA SER A 30 -7.17 11.28 -18.90
C SER A 30 -5.99 10.64 -19.65
N VAL A 31 -5.93 9.30 -19.60
CA VAL A 31 -5.29 8.46 -20.62
C VAL A 31 -6.41 7.60 -21.21
N TYR A 32 -7.00 8.05 -22.32
CA TYR A 32 -7.94 7.27 -23.13
C TYR A 32 -7.18 6.62 -24.29
N ARG A 33 -7.24 5.29 -24.42
CA ARG A 33 -6.89 4.61 -25.67
C ARG A 33 -8.12 4.42 -26.54
N THR A 34 -8.02 4.94 -27.76
CA THR A 34 -9.06 5.09 -28.78
C THR A 34 -9.47 3.76 -29.40
N ALA A 35 -10.77 3.57 -29.62
CA ALA A 35 -11.28 2.77 -30.74
C ALA A 35 -12.62 3.37 -31.23
N ARG A 36 -12.61 3.79 -32.50
CA ARG A 36 -13.74 4.31 -33.28
C ARG A 36 -14.71 3.17 -33.63
N PHE A 37 -16.03 3.42 -33.68
CA PHE A 37 -16.87 3.24 -34.89
C PHE A 37 -18.31 3.74 -34.71
N THR A 38 -18.87 4.09 -35.86
CA THR A 38 -20.02 4.92 -36.24
C THR A 38 -21.40 4.21 -36.16
N VAL A 39 -22.41 4.96 -35.69
CA VAL A 39 -23.88 5.02 -36.04
C VAL A 39 -24.71 3.73 -36.26
N LEU A 40 -25.83 3.59 -35.53
CA LEU A 40 -27.16 3.33 -36.13
C LEU A 40 -28.31 3.74 -35.18
N ALA A 41 -29.33 4.38 -35.75
CA ALA A 41 -30.51 4.89 -35.07
C ALA A 41 -31.66 3.85 -34.96
N ALA A 42 -32.48 4.05 -33.92
CA ALA A 42 -33.91 3.73 -33.77
C ALA A 42 -34.35 2.26 -33.71
N THR A 43 -34.97 1.88 -32.58
CA THR A 43 -36.42 1.59 -32.50
C THR A 43 -36.84 1.36 -31.06
N LEU A 44 -37.96 2.00 -30.67
CA LEU A 44 -38.72 1.71 -29.46
C LEU A 44 -39.39 0.35 -29.60
N ALA A 45 -39.05 -0.59 -28.72
CA ALA A 45 -39.87 -1.76 -28.44
C ALA A 45 -39.83 -2.02 -26.94
N ALA A 46 -40.98 -1.82 -26.30
CA ALA A 46 -41.26 -2.24 -24.95
C ALA A 46 -41.11 -3.77 -24.87
N GLY A 47 -40.13 -4.23 -24.12
CA GLY A 47 -39.94 -5.63 -23.76
C GLY A 47 -39.51 -5.67 -22.31
N CYS A 48 -40.36 -6.20 -21.44
CA CYS A 48 -40.01 -6.56 -20.09
C CYS A 48 -38.93 -7.65 -20.15
N THR A 49 -37.67 -7.25 -20.14
CA THR A 49 -36.56 -8.10 -19.74
C THR A 49 -36.09 -7.56 -18.40
N GLY A 50 -36.10 -8.41 -17.37
CA GLY A 50 -35.36 -8.16 -16.16
C GLY A 50 -33.90 -7.95 -16.54
N GLY A 51 -33.53 -6.71 -16.81
CA GLY A 51 -32.15 -6.30 -16.81
C GLY A 51 -31.71 -6.46 -15.37
N ALA A 52 -30.76 -7.36 -15.13
CA ALA A 52 -29.94 -7.24 -13.93
C ALA A 52 -29.51 -5.78 -13.87
N GLU A 53 -29.93 -5.05 -12.83
CA GLU A 53 -29.39 -3.73 -12.58
C GLU A 53 -27.86 -3.87 -12.59
N PRO A 54 -27.13 -2.95 -13.25
CA PRO A 54 -25.67 -3.01 -13.23
C PRO A 54 -25.24 -3.08 -11.77
N ASP A 55 -24.46 -4.12 -11.45
CA ASP A 55 -23.95 -4.40 -10.10
C ASP A 55 -23.43 -3.10 -9.49
N GLN A 56 -24.21 -2.53 -8.58
CA GLN A 56 -24.08 -1.12 -8.23
C GLN A 56 -22.95 -1.02 -7.21
N GLU A 57 -21.72 -0.89 -7.70
CA GLU A 57 -20.53 -0.77 -6.86
C GLU A 57 -20.73 0.32 -5.80
N VAL A 58 -20.49 -0.07 -4.54
CA VAL A 58 -20.54 0.84 -3.39
C VAL A 58 -19.17 1.47 -3.22
N ARG A 59 -19.14 2.80 -3.21
CA ARG A 59 -17.94 3.57 -2.85
C ARG A 59 -17.79 3.63 -1.33
N VAL A 60 -16.73 3.02 -0.81
CA VAL A 60 -16.36 3.08 0.61
C VAL A 60 -15.09 3.92 0.77
N THR A 61 -15.00 4.69 1.84
CA THR A 61 -13.80 5.49 2.14
C THR A 61 -13.59 5.52 3.65
N ALA A 62 -12.33 5.36 4.07
CA ALA A 62 -11.94 5.64 5.44
C ALA A 62 -10.55 6.29 5.49
N SER A 63 -10.29 6.99 6.59
CA SER A 63 -9.06 7.72 6.81
C SER A 63 -8.46 7.39 8.18
N ARG A 64 -7.14 7.33 8.27
CA ARG A 64 -6.37 7.11 9.51
C ARG A 64 -5.09 7.94 9.51
N ARG A 65 -4.51 8.17 10.68
CA ARG A 65 -3.15 8.72 10.79
C ARG A 65 -2.16 7.58 10.98
N LEU A 66 -1.21 7.44 10.05
CA LEU A 66 -0.16 6.43 10.04
C LEU A 66 1.10 7.05 9.43
N MET A 67 2.28 6.57 9.82
CA MET A 67 3.58 7.11 9.35
C MET A 67 3.69 8.64 9.52
N GLY A 68 3.12 9.18 10.61
CA GLY A 68 3.14 10.62 10.89
C GLY A 68 2.24 11.51 10.02
N MET A 69 1.47 10.96 9.08
CA MET A 69 0.66 11.70 8.11
C MET A 69 -0.78 11.16 7.99
N PRO A 70 -1.74 11.94 7.46
CA PRO A 70 -3.07 11.42 7.17
C PRO A 70 -3.04 10.53 5.93
N TRP A 71 -3.69 9.37 6.03
CA TRP A 71 -3.92 8.42 4.95
C TRP A 71 -5.42 8.32 4.68
N SER A 72 -5.79 8.20 3.40
CA SER A 72 -7.15 7.95 2.95
C SER A 72 -7.15 6.84 1.91
N ILE A 73 -8.00 5.84 2.11
CA ILE A 73 -8.21 4.75 1.15
C ILE A 73 -9.66 4.79 0.70
N THR A 74 -9.86 4.84 -0.62
CA THR A 74 -11.17 4.76 -1.25
C THR A 74 -11.20 3.53 -2.15
N VAL A 75 -12.25 2.72 -1.99
CA VAL A 75 -12.50 1.53 -2.82
C VAL A 75 -13.91 1.57 -3.37
N TYR A 76 -14.09 1.00 -4.56
CA TYR A 76 -15.38 0.67 -5.15
C TYR A 76 -15.51 -0.86 -5.07
N ALA A 77 -16.58 -1.36 -4.47
CA ALA A 77 -16.73 -2.79 -4.19
C ALA A 77 -18.19 -3.22 -4.33
N ALA A 78 -18.42 -4.51 -4.62
CA ALA A 78 -19.75 -5.10 -4.73
C ALA A 78 -20.61 -4.94 -3.44
N SER A 79 -19.97 -4.75 -2.29
CA SER A 79 -20.67 -4.43 -1.04
C SER A 79 -19.86 -3.51 -0.13
N SER A 80 -20.57 -2.81 0.75
CA SER A 80 -19.96 -2.03 1.82
C SER A 80 -19.03 -2.89 2.70
N ALA A 81 -19.42 -4.14 2.97
CA ALA A 81 -18.64 -5.07 3.79
C ALA A 81 -17.28 -5.39 3.16
N ALA A 82 -17.29 -5.75 1.87
CA ALA A 82 -16.08 -6.03 1.11
C ALA A 82 -15.17 -4.79 1.04
N GLY A 83 -15.76 -3.61 0.81
CA GLY A 83 -15.00 -2.36 0.80
C GLY A 83 -14.32 -2.04 2.13
N HIS A 84 -15.01 -2.21 3.26
CA HIS A 84 -14.41 -2.00 4.58
C HIS A 84 -13.31 -3.02 4.90
N ALA A 85 -13.46 -4.28 4.49
CA ALA A 85 -12.44 -5.31 4.68
C ALA A 85 -11.17 -4.98 3.88
N ALA A 86 -11.30 -4.60 2.62
CA ALA A 86 -10.16 -4.20 1.78
C ALA A 86 -9.44 -2.97 2.34
N ILE A 87 -10.19 -1.94 2.77
CA ILE A 87 -9.61 -0.76 3.41
C ILE A 87 -8.88 -1.11 4.72
N ALA A 88 -9.46 -2.00 5.53
CA ALA A 88 -8.84 -2.44 6.79
C ALA A 88 -7.50 -3.14 6.53
N ALA A 89 -7.42 -4.01 5.52
CA ALA A 89 -6.19 -4.67 5.11
C ALA A 89 -5.13 -3.69 4.60
N GLY A 90 -5.52 -2.71 3.76
CA GLY A 90 -4.58 -1.67 3.32
C GLY A 90 -4.00 -0.87 4.47
N PHE A 91 -4.82 -0.46 5.45
CA PHE A 91 -4.32 0.19 6.65
C PHE A 91 -3.44 -0.71 7.52
N ALA A 92 -3.75 -2.00 7.60
CA ALA A 92 -2.91 -2.96 8.32
C ALA A 92 -1.52 -3.08 7.68
N GLU A 93 -1.42 -3.08 6.35
CA GLU A 93 -0.13 -3.12 5.64
C GLU A 93 0.68 -1.84 5.87
N VAL A 94 0.05 -0.66 5.79
CA VAL A 94 0.73 0.61 6.12
C VAL A 94 1.24 0.60 7.57
N ALA A 95 0.43 0.13 8.53
CA ALA A 95 0.83 0.03 9.93
C ALA A 95 1.96 -0.99 10.16
N ARG A 96 1.97 -2.10 9.40
CA ARG A 96 3.06 -3.08 9.43
C ARG A 96 4.37 -2.45 8.92
N LEU A 97 4.30 -1.70 7.82
CA LEU A 97 5.46 -1.02 7.24
C LEU A 97 5.97 0.16 8.10
N GLU A 98 5.11 0.80 8.89
CA GLU A 98 5.54 1.79 9.88
C GLU A 98 6.52 1.17 10.90
N ARG A 99 6.30 -0.08 11.33
CA ARG A 99 7.23 -0.83 12.20
C ARG A 99 8.55 -1.20 11.51
N VAL A 100 8.63 -1.11 10.19
CA VAL A 100 9.87 -1.37 9.44
C VAL A 100 10.60 -0.05 9.19
N LEU A 101 9.89 0.96 8.72
CA LEU A 101 10.45 2.16 8.10
C LEU A 101 10.46 3.39 9.00
N SER A 102 9.80 3.39 10.17
CA SER A 102 9.76 4.61 11.00
C SER A 102 11.15 5.02 11.47
N ASP A 103 11.57 6.25 11.22
CA ASP A 103 12.78 6.86 11.80
C ASP A 103 12.47 7.62 13.11
N TYR A 104 11.22 7.55 13.59
CA TYR A 104 10.76 8.12 14.86
C TYR A 104 10.59 7.05 15.95
N ASP A 105 10.16 5.84 15.58
CA ASP A 105 9.95 4.72 16.49
C ASP A 105 11.29 4.01 16.73
N PRO A 106 11.82 3.99 17.97
CA PRO A 106 13.07 3.30 18.29
C PRO A 106 12.99 1.79 18.09
N ASP A 107 11.79 1.21 18.12
CA ASP A 107 11.54 -0.21 17.92
C ASP A 107 11.26 -0.57 16.45
N SER A 108 11.40 0.38 15.52
CA SER A 108 11.37 0.04 14.10
C SER A 108 12.64 -0.69 13.67
N GLU A 109 12.56 -1.47 12.59
CA GLU A 109 13.75 -2.11 12.02
C GLU A 109 14.80 -1.08 11.57
N LEU A 110 14.37 -0.02 10.88
CA LEU A 110 15.26 1.04 10.38
C LEU A 110 15.95 1.81 11.52
N SER A 111 15.25 2.12 12.61
CA SER A 111 15.83 2.77 13.78
C SER A 111 16.85 1.88 14.49
N ARG A 112 16.52 0.60 14.68
CA ARG A 112 17.48 -0.38 15.23
C ARG A 112 18.70 -0.57 14.36
N LEU A 113 18.55 -0.58 13.03
CA LEU A 113 19.68 -0.63 12.10
C LEU A 113 20.54 0.63 12.24
N SER A 114 19.91 1.81 12.24
CA SER A 114 20.62 3.07 12.37
C SER A 114 21.35 3.22 13.71
N ALA A 115 20.79 2.69 14.80
CA ALA A 115 21.41 2.70 16.13
C ALA A 115 22.73 1.90 16.19
N GLN A 116 22.97 0.99 15.23
CA GLN A 116 24.19 0.18 15.16
C GLN A 116 25.35 0.87 14.41
N ALA A 117 25.16 2.07 13.87
CA ALA A 117 26.22 2.79 13.16
C ALA A 117 27.32 3.31 14.12
N PRO A 118 28.62 3.09 13.83
CA PRO A 118 29.15 2.36 12.69
C PRO A 118 29.14 0.84 12.92
N MET A 119 28.86 0.08 11.87
CA MET A 119 28.72 -1.38 11.93
C MET A 119 30.01 -2.08 11.51
N ALA A 120 30.42 -3.09 12.28
CA ALA A 120 31.61 -3.90 11.97
C ALA A 120 31.43 -4.76 10.71
N ALA A 121 30.23 -5.31 10.50
CA ALA A 121 29.90 -6.17 9.37
C ALA A 121 28.50 -5.84 8.83
N ALA A 122 28.23 -6.26 7.59
CA ALA A 122 26.88 -6.18 7.03
C ALA A 122 25.96 -7.20 7.71
N ILE A 123 24.73 -6.81 8.02
CA ILE A 123 23.70 -7.68 8.59
C ILE A 123 22.52 -7.81 7.63
N PRO A 124 21.88 -8.98 7.51
CA PRO A 124 20.65 -9.13 6.75
C PRO A 124 19.55 -8.22 7.30
N VAL A 125 18.70 -7.72 6.40
CA VAL A 125 17.50 -6.94 6.74
C VAL A 125 16.26 -7.60 6.12
N SER A 126 15.07 -7.16 6.52
CA SER A 126 13.82 -7.62 5.93
C SER A 126 13.74 -7.29 4.43
N ALA A 127 12.91 -8.03 3.70
CA ALA A 127 12.68 -7.79 2.28
C ALA A 127 12.17 -6.37 2.00
N ASP A 128 11.30 -5.84 2.87
CA ASP A 128 10.77 -4.48 2.76
C ASP A 128 11.86 -3.42 2.95
N LEU A 129 12.65 -3.52 4.02
CA LEU A 129 13.73 -2.57 4.26
C LEU A 129 14.79 -2.66 3.17
N TRP A 130 15.11 -3.87 2.71
CA TRP A 130 16.00 -4.10 1.59
C TRP A 130 15.51 -3.42 0.31
N HIS A 131 14.23 -3.61 -0.05
CA HIS A 131 13.63 -3.01 -1.23
C HIS A 131 13.76 -1.48 -1.20
N VAL A 132 13.36 -0.86 -0.08
CA VAL A 132 13.44 0.60 0.08
C VAL A 132 14.88 1.10 -0.01
N LEU A 133 15.84 0.42 0.63
CA LEU A 133 17.24 0.83 0.59
C LEU A 133 17.86 0.69 -0.78
N ARG A 134 17.53 -0.38 -1.52
CA ARG A 134 18.03 -0.57 -2.88
C ARG A 134 17.47 0.49 -3.82
N HIS A 135 16.17 0.74 -3.75
CA HIS A 135 15.53 1.78 -4.56
C HIS A 135 16.04 3.18 -4.20
N ALA A 136 16.28 3.45 -2.92
CA ALA A 136 16.89 4.70 -2.47
C ALA A 136 18.30 4.91 -3.06
N ALA A 137 19.12 3.85 -3.13
CA ALA A 137 20.44 3.91 -3.74
C ALA A 137 20.37 4.17 -5.26
N GLU A 138 19.40 3.58 -5.95
CA GLU A 138 19.12 3.87 -7.36
C GLU A 138 18.73 5.32 -7.59
N LEU A 139 17.80 5.84 -6.79
CA LEU A 139 17.36 7.24 -6.85
C LEU A 139 18.51 8.20 -6.54
N GLN A 140 19.36 7.88 -5.57
CA GLN A 140 20.54 8.67 -5.27
C GLN A 140 21.48 8.74 -6.48
N ALA A 141 21.72 7.62 -7.15
CA ALA A 141 22.54 7.60 -8.37
C ALA A 141 21.88 8.35 -9.53
N ALA A 142 20.57 8.15 -9.76
CA ALA A 142 19.83 8.77 -10.86
C ALA A 142 19.64 10.29 -10.70
N THR A 143 19.76 10.80 -9.48
CA THR A 143 19.58 12.22 -9.16
C THR A 143 20.89 12.93 -8.81
N ASP A 144 22.04 12.31 -9.09
CA ASP A 144 23.37 12.82 -8.73
C ASP A 144 23.48 13.25 -7.25
N GLY A 145 22.82 12.49 -6.36
CA GLY A 145 22.81 12.72 -4.92
C GLY A 145 21.79 13.75 -4.42
N ALA A 146 20.92 14.30 -5.29
CA ALA A 146 19.86 15.22 -4.84
C ALA A 146 18.83 14.53 -3.94
N PHE A 147 18.51 13.26 -4.22
CA PHE A 147 17.85 12.36 -3.27
C PHE A 147 18.90 11.56 -2.51
N ASP A 148 18.81 11.49 -1.18
CA ASP A 148 19.74 10.70 -0.37
C ASP A 148 19.05 10.24 0.93
N ILE A 149 18.90 8.93 1.12
CA ILE A 149 18.29 8.34 2.32
C ILE A 149 19.20 8.45 3.56
N THR A 150 20.48 8.74 3.39
CA THR A 150 21.46 8.85 4.49
C THR A 150 21.45 10.20 5.18
N VAL A 151 20.60 11.15 4.75
CA VAL A 151 20.49 12.51 5.32
C VAL A 151 19.97 12.56 6.77
N GLY A 152 19.64 11.41 7.38
CA GLY A 152 19.12 11.29 8.74
C GLY A 152 19.88 12.08 9.82
N PRO A 153 21.23 12.16 9.82
CA PRO A 153 21.96 12.98 10.79
C PRO A 153 21.64 14.47 10.65
N LEU A 154 21.50 14.97 9.41
CA LEU A 154 21.15 16.36 9.15
C LEU A 154 19.68 16.63 9.48
N THR A 155 18.76 15.76 9.05
CA THR A 155 17.33 15.97 9.33
C THR A 155 17.04 15.91 10.83
N SER A 156 17.71 15.04 11.58
CA SER A 156 17.62 14.99 13.05
C SER A 156 18.03 16.30 13.73
N LEU A 157 19.13 16.92 13.30
CA LEU A 157 19.57 18.21 13.83
C LEU A 157 18.54 19.31 13.55
N TRP A 158 18.00 19.37 12.33
CA TRP A 158 16.99 20.37 11.97
C TRP A 158 15.64 20.13 12.66
N ARG A 159 15.25 18.87 12.87
CA ARG A 159 14.07 18.51 13.68
C ARG A 159 14.25 18.94 15.14
N GLN A 160 15.44 18.77 15.72
CA GLN A 160 15.75 19.28 17.05
C GLN A 160 15.66 20.81 17.10
N ALA A 161 16.29 21.49 16.14
CA ALA A 161 16.28 22.95 16.07
C ALA A 161 14.87 23.52 15.94
N ARG A 162 14.01 22.89 15.14
CA ARG A 162 12.59 23.25 15.03
C ARG A 162 11.83 23.10 16.35
N ARG A 163 12.16 22.10 17.18
CA ARG A 163 11.51 21.87 18.49
C ARG A 163 12.01 22.82 19.58
N THR A 164 13.29 23.16 19.57
CA THR A 164 13.92 23.97 20.64
C THR A 164 14.03 25.45 20.30
N GLY A 165 13.88 25.83 19.02
CA GLY A 165 14.15 27.18 18.53
C GLY A 165 15.64 27.52 18.44
N VAL A 166 16.53 26.54 18.64
CA VAL A 166 17.99 26.75 18.68
C VAL A 166 18.63 26.12 17.45
N ALA A 167 19.33 26.92 16.64
CA ALA A 167 20.05 26.42 15.47
C ALA A 167 21.18 25.46 15.86
N PRO A 168 21.46 24.41 15.06
CA PRO A 168 22.58 23.52 15.32
C PRO A 168 23.90 24.28 15.13
N ASP A 169 24.85 24.07 16.03
CA ASP A 169 26.18 24.65 15.88
C ASP A 169 26.94 24.07 14.67
N SER A 170 27.94 24.82 14.21
CA SER A 170 28.71 24.47 13.01
C SER A 170 29.49 23.16 13.16
N ALA A 171 29.94 22.81 14.36
CA ALA A 171 30.68 21.57 14.62
C ALA A 171 29.76 20.35 14.49
N ARG A 172 28.54 20.40 15.04
CA ARG A 172 27.52 19.36 14.90
C ARG A 172 27.07 19.20 13.45
N LEU A 173 26.85 20.30 12.73
CA LEU A 173 26.54 20.26 11.30
C LEU A 173 27.66 19.61 10.49
N ALA A 174 28.92 19.98 10.74
CA ALA A 174 30.07 19.39 10.06
C ALA A 174 30.21 17.89 10.34
N ALA A 175 29.96 17.46 11.58
CA ALA A 175 29.95 16.04 11.94
C ALA A 175 28.82 15.28 11.23
N ALA A 176 27.61 15.82 11.22
CA ALA A 176 26.48 15.22 10.51
C ALA A 176 26.76 15.07 9.01
N ARG A 177 27.35 16.10 8.36
CA ARG A 177 27.70 16.03 6.92
C ARG A 177 28.67 14.91 6.58
N ARG A 178 29.61 14.54 7.47
CA ARG A 178 30.54 13.43 7.25
C ARG A 178 29.88 12.05 7.31
N ALA A 179 28.68 11.97 7.88
CA ALA A 179 27.91 10.74 8.02
C ALA A 179 26.79 10.61 6.97
N VAL A 180 26.79 11.48 5.95
CA VAL A 180 25.85 11.49 4.82
C VAL A 180 26.64 11.23 3.53
N GLY A 181 26.11 10.39 2.66
CA GLY A 181 26.68 10.12 1.35
C GLY A 181 26.62 8.63 0.98
N ARG A 182 26.67 8.34 -0.32
CA ARG A 182 26.64 6.97 -0.89
C ARG A 182 27.72 6.05 -0.31
N GLU A 183 28.89 6.59 0.00
CA GLU A 183 30.04 5.87 0.52
C GLU A 183 29.87 5.47 1.99
N THR A 184 28.86 6.02 2.67
CA THR A 184 28.55 5.72 4.06
C THR A 184 27.64 4.50 4.20
N LEU A 185 26.91 4.12 3.13
CA LEU A 185 26.02 2.97 3.08
C LEU A 185 26.58 1.89 2.16
N ALA A 186 26.79 0.67 2.67
CA ALA A 186 27.11 -0.49 1.85
C ALA A 186 25.94 -1.47 1.81
N LEU A 187 25.57 -1.89 0.59
CA LEU A 187 24.53 -2.87 0.29
C LEU A 187 25.18 -4.11 -0.33
N ASP A 188 24.83 -5.29 0.18
CA ASP A 188 25.25 -6.59 -0.36
C ASP A 188 24.02 -7.29 -0.98
N ASP A 189 23.91 -7.19 -2.32
CA ASP A 189 22.78 -7.75 -3.07
C ASP A 189 22.62 -9.26 -2.91
N ARG A 190 23.72 -9.99 -2.73
CA ARG A 190 23.68 -11.46 -2.66
C ARG A 190 23.09 -11.93 -1.34
N ARG A 191 23.30 -11.17 -0.27
CA ARG A 191 22.90 -11.52 1.09
C ARG A 191 21.73 -10.70 1.62
N GLN A 192 21.24 -9.74 0.84
CA GLN A 192 20.29 -8.71 1.28
C GLN A 192 20.72 -8.10 2.61
N ALA A 193 22.01 -7.74 2.68
CA ALA A 193 22.65 -7.30 3.90
C ALA A 193 23.15 -5.85 3.77
N VAL A 194 23.09 -5.13 4.89
CA VAL A 194 23.35 -3.69 4.94
C VAL A 194 24.43 -3.41 5.98
N ARG A 195 25.35 -2.49 5.67
CA ARG A 195 26.35 -1.98 6.61
C ARG A 195 26.39 -0.45 6.59
N LEU A 196 26.20 0.16 7.75
CA LEU A 196 26.34 1.61 7.97
C LEU A 196 27.79 1.87 8.41
N ILE A 197 28.57 2.56 7.58
CA ILE A 197 30.03 2.65 7.71
C ILE A 197 30.45 3.78 8.63
N GLN A 198 29.79 4.93 8.57
CA GLN A 198 30.23 6.13 9.28
C GLN A 198 29.63 6.23 10.68
N PRO A 199 30.39 6.71 11.69
CA PRO A 199 29.85 7.00 13.01
C PRO A 199 28.72 8.03 12.95
N GLY A 200 27.64 7.78 13.69
CA GLY A 200 26.50 8.70 13.78
C GLY A 200 25.58 8.69 12.56
N MET A 201 25.81 7.81 11.58
CA MET A 201 24.93 7.63 10.43
C MET A 201 23.51 7.24 10.87
N ARG A 202 22.52 7.76 10.15
CA ARG A 202 21.08 7.54 10.36
C ARG A 202 20.42 7.49 8.99
N LEU A 203 19.45 6.59 8.83
CA LEU A 203 18.63 6.54 7.62
C LEU A 203 17.36 7.38 7.84
N ASP A 204 16.92 8.10 6.81
CA ASP A 204 15.68 8.89 6.79
C ASP A 204 14.87 8.51 5.54
N PRO A 205 13.83 7.68 5.68
CA PRO A 205 13.02 7.24 4.55
C PRO A 205 11.91 8.24 4.21
N GLY A 206 11.87 9.45 4.78
CA GLY A 206 10.75 10.39 4.60
C GLY A 206 10.45 10.76 3.15
N GLY A 207 11.44 10.64 2.25
CA GLY A 207 11.27 10.88 0.81
C GLY A 207 10.82 9.67 -0.03
N ILE A 208 10.68 8.47 0.55
CA ILE A 208 10.44 7.22 -0.19
C ILE A 208 9.47 6.26 0.51
N GLY A 209 9.46 6.23 1.85
CA GLY A 209 8.76 5.22 2.64
C GLY A 209 7.24 5.26 2.50
N ALA A 210 6.64 6.46 2.46
CA ALA A 210 5.20 6.60 2.26
C ALA A 210 4.76 6.16 0.86
N GLY A 211 5.60 6.37 -0.16
CA GLY A 211 5.33 5.88 -1.52
C GLY A 211 5.31 4.36 -1.56
N TYR A 212 6.37 3.74 -1.02
CA TYR A 212 6.44 2.28 -0.91
C TYR A 212 5.26 1.68 -0.13
N ALA A 213 4.88 2.29 0.99
CA ALA A 213 3.73 1.82 1.77
C ALA A 213 2.39 1.97 1.01
N ALA A 214 2.26 2.98 0.16
CA ALA A 214 1.08 3.13 -0.69
C ALA A 214 1.03 2.05 -1.77
N ASP A 215 2.16 1.75 -2.42
CA ASP A 215 2.26 0.68 -3.42
C ASP A 215 1.91 -0.68 -2.81
N ARG A 216 2.49 -1.01 -1.66
CA ARG A 216 2.21 -2.26 -0.93
C ARG A 216 0.76 -2.36 -0.46
N ALA A 217 0.16 -1.26 -0.01
CA ALA A 217 -1.26 -1.23 0.34
C ALA A 217 -2.14 -1.49 -0.90
N MET A 218 -1.82 -0.90 -2.05
CA MET A 218 -2.56 -1.17 -3.29
C MET A 218 -2.44 -2.63 -3.72
N GLU A 219 -1.25 -3.22 -3.65
CA GLU A 219 -1.04 -4.65 -3.95
C GLU A 219 -1.88 -5.56 -3.04
N GLU A 220 -1.98 -5.25 -1.73
CA GLU A 220 -2.85 -6.02 -0.83
C GLU A 220 -4.34 -5.82 -1.13
N LEU A 221 -4.74 -4.61 -1.54
CA LEU A 221 -6.11 -4.35 -1.97
C LEU A 221 -6.45 -5.17 -3.22
N GLU A 222 -5.59 -5.15 -4.23
CA GLU A 222 -5.76 -5.91 -5.48
C GLU A 222 -5.81 -7.42 -5.20
N ARG A 223 -4.91 -7.94 -4.37
CA ARG A 223 -4.91 -9.36 -3.97
C ARG A 223 -6.22 -9.77 -3.29
N LEU A 224 -6.79 -8.91 -2.44
CA LEU A 224 -8.06 -9.20 -1.79
C LEU A 224 -9.23 -9.14 -2.76
N VAL A 225 -9.25 -8.16 -3.68
CA VAL A 225 -10.26 -8.10 -4.74
C VAL A 225 -10.22 -9.37 -5.57
N ASP A 226 -9.04 -9.76 -6.07
CA ASP A 226 -8.86 -11.01 -6.83
C ASP A 226 -9.29 -12.23 -6.02
N TYR A 227 -8.97 -12.28 -4.73
CA TYR A 227 -9.36 -13.39 -3.84
C TYR A 227 -10.89 -13.50 -3.69
N PHE A 228 -11.58 -12.37 -3.51
CA PHE A 228 -13.04 -12.34 -3.37
C PHE A 228 -13.76 -12.61 -4.70
N GLU A 229 -13.23 -12.10 -5.82
CA GLU A 229 -13.77 -12.35 -7.17
C GLU A 229 -13.55 -13.80 -7.66
N SER A 230 -12.52 -14.48 -7.14
CA SER A 230 -12.20 -15.87 -7.48
C SER A 230 -12.49 -16.86 -6.35
N LEU A 231 -13.40 -16.52 -5.43
CA LEU A 231 -13.76 -17.40 -4.32
C LEU A 231 -14.20 -18.78 -4.83
N THR A 232 -13.68 -19.81 -4.16
CA THR A 232 -14.04 -21.22 -4.37
C THR A 232 -14.35 -21.84 -3.01
N PRO A 233 -15.08 -22.97 -2.95
CA PRO A 233 -15.30 -23.68 -1.69
C PRO A 233 -14.00 -24.02 -0.95
N GLN A 234 -12.89 -24.21 -1.68
CA GLN A 234 -11.57 -24.45 -1.12
C GLN A 234 -10.95 -23.17 -0.53
N SER A 235 -11.00 -22.04 -1.25
CA SER A 235 -10.44 -20.77 -0.76
C SER A 235 -11.21 -20.22 0.43
N VAL A 236 -12.52 -20.45 0.54
CA VAL A 236 -13.32 -20.09 1.73
C VAL A 236 -12.71 -20.64 3.04
N ARG A 237 -12.04 -21.80 3.00
CA ARG A 237 -11.35 -22.35 4.18
C ARG A 237 -10.18 -21.50 4.66
N GLN A 238 -9.58 -20.73 3.75
CA GLN A 238 -8.45 -19.80 3.96
C GLN A 238 -8.91 -18.39 4.36
N LEU A 239 -10.19 -18.14 4.59
CA LEU A 239 -10.69 -16.82 5.03
C LEU A 239 -10.00 -16.25 6.28
N GLY A 240 -9.39 -17.10 7.10
CA GLY A 240 -8.59 -16.66 8.27
C GLY A 240 -7.31 -15.91 7.90
N GLU A 241 -6.87 -15.97 6.65
CA GLU A 241 -5.76 -15.17 6.14
C GLU A 241 -6.19 -13.72 5.85
N CYS A 242 -7.50 -13.47 5.73
CA CYS A 242 -8.08 -12.17 5.39
C CYS A 242 -8.88 -11.54 6.54
N TYR A 243 -9.43 -12.36 7.45
CA TYR A 243 -10.24 -11.93 8.59
C TYR A 243 -9.57 -12.30 9.93
N ALA A 244 -9.54 -11.33 10.85
CA ALA A 244 -9.16 -11.58 12.24
C ALA A 244 -10.13 -12.55 12.94
N GLU A 245 -9.68 -13.24 14.00
CA GLU A 245 -10.50 -14.21 14.74
C GLU A 245 -11.79 -13.61 15.29
N ASP A 246 -11.77 -12.33 15.67
CA ASP A 246 -12.89 -11.57 16.23
C ASP A 246 -13.59 -10.64 15.22
N ALA A 247 -13.32 -10.82 13.92
CA ALA A 247 -13.84 -9.95 12.87
C ALA A 247 -15.39 -9.88 12.88
N TYR A 248 -15.92 -8.69 12.63
CA TYR A 248 -17.35 -8.46 12.45
C TYR A 248 -17.66 -8.33 10.96
N PHE A 249 -18.65 -9.08 10.48
CA PHE A 249 -19.07 -9.12 9.10
C PHE A 249 -20.57 -8.87 9.01
N LYS A 250 -20.96 -8.02 8.06
CA LYS A 250 -22.35 -7.68 7.81
C LYS A 250 -22.60 -7.56 6.31
N ASP A 251 -23.48 -8.40 5.79
CA ASP A 251 -24.04 -8.29 4.44
C ASP A 251 -25.56 -7.96 4.54
N PRO A 252 -26.30 -7.76 3.43
CA PRO A 252 -27.74 -7.46 3.48
C PRO A 252 -28.62 -8.51 4.17
N PHE A 253 -28.13 -9.74 4.33
CA PHE A 253 -28.85 -10.91 4.82
C PHE A 253 -28.27 -11.46 6.13
N ASN A 254 -27.00 -11.20 6.44
CA ASN A 254 -26.26 -11.77 7.55
C ASN A 254 -25.53 -10.70 8.36
N GLU A 255 -25.51 -10.87 9.68
CA GLU A 255 -24.69 -10.07 10.60
C GLU A 255 -24.04 -11.03 11.59
N VAL A 256 -22.73 -11.25 11.46
CA VAL A 256 -21.98 -12.27 12.21
C VAL A 256 -20.70 -11.72 12.82
N ARG A 257 -20.27 -12.32 13.92
CA ARG A 257 -18.99 -12.05 14.58
C ARG A 257 -18.14 -13.32 14.62
N GLY A 258 -16.84 -13.10 14.50
CA GLY A 258 -15.82 -14.11 14.56
C GLY A 258 -15.66 -14.90 13.26
N LEU A 259 -14.44 -15.37 13.03
CA LEU A 259 -14.04 -16.03 11.78
C LEU A 259 -14.93 -17.25 11.44
N GLY A 260 -15.38 -18.00 12.45
CA GLY A 260 -16.27 -19.15 12.26
C GLY A 260 -17.60 -18.77 11.63
N GLY A 261 -18.24 -17.70 12.12
CA GLY A 261 -19.50 -17.22 11.56
C GLY A 261 -19.34 -16.71 10.14
N ILE A 262 -18.23 -16.01 9.86
CA ILE A 262 -17.90 -15.51 8.52
C ILE A 262 -17.71 -16.66 7.54
N LYS A 263 -16.92 -17.68 7.91
CA LYS A 263 -16.73 -18.89 7.08
C LYS A 263 -18.07 -19.54 6.75
N GLN A 264 -18.95 -19.66 7.74
CA GLN A 264 -20.24 -20.32 7.57
C GLN A 264 -21.15 -19.57 6.58
N VAL A 265 -21.12 -18.22 6.57
CA VAL A 265 -21.83 -17.40 5.58
C VAL A 265 -21.32 -17.69 4.16
N PHE A 266 -20.01 -17.65 3.95
CA PHE A 266 -19.42 -17.90 2.63
C PHE A 266 -19.56 -19.36 2.17
N GLU A 267 -19.42 -20.34 3.07
CA GLU A 267 -19.67 -21.75 2.74
C GLU A 267 -21.12 -21.98 2.31
N HIS A 268 -22.08 -21.36 3.01
CA HIS A 268 -23.49 -21.49 2.69
C HIS A 268 -23.87 -20.83 1.35
N MET A 269 -23.19 -19.75 0.96
CA MET A 269 -23.33 -19.12 -0.36
C MET A 269 -23.07 -20.12 -1.51
N PHE A 270 -22.01 -20.93 -1.42
CA PHE A 270 -21.68 -21.96 -2.42
C PHE A 270 -22.60 -23.19 -2.38
N VAL A 271 -23.31 -23.41 -1.27
CA VAL A 271 -24.33 -24.48 -1.19
C VAL A 271 -25.63 -24.04 -1.85
N GLN A 272 -26.01 -22.77 -1.69
CA GLN A 272 -27.27 -22.23 -2.24
C GLN A 272 -27.16 -21.80 -3.70
N VAL A 273 -25.96 -21.42 -4.16
CA VAL A 273 -25.72 -20.97 -5.54
C VAL A 273 -24.61 -21.84 -6.14
N HIS A 274 -24.93 -22.62 -7.17
CA HIS A 274 -23.95 -23.51 -7.82
C HIS A 274 -22.79 -22.75 -8.50
N GLU A 275 -22.96 -21.46 -8.79
CA GLU A 275 -21.93 -20.51 -9.25
C GLU A 275 -22.25 -19.10 -8.72
N PRO A 276 -21.79 -18.71 -7.52
CA PRO A 276 -21.87 -17.32 -7.11
C PRO A 276 -20.91 -16.49 -7.97
N ARG A 277 -21.45 -15.46 -8.62
CA ARG A 277 -20.68 -14.45 -9.37
C ARG A 277 -20.52 -13.21 -8.52
#